data_AF-A0A6J4LEZ6-F1
#
_entry.id   AF-A0A6J4LEZ6-F1
#
_cell.length_a   1.000
_cell.length_b   1.000
_cell.length_c   1.000
_cell.angle_alpha   90.00
_cell.angle_beta   90.00
_cell.angle_gamma   90.00
#
_symmetry.space_group_name_H-M   'P 1'
#
loop_
_entity.id
_entity.type
_entity.pdbx_description
1 polymer ?
#
loop_
_entity_poly.entity_id
_entity_poly.type
_entity_poly.pdbx_seq_one_letter_code
_entity_poly.pdbx_strand_id
1 'polypeptide(L)' 'MSHPVPDLRSYLLGTWGVRRVLLNRADGTRGTFTGTACFTPLHDDAASLRWRESGTVSWGAGP' A
#
# COMPACT_ATOMS: atom_id res chain seq x y z
N MET A 1 15.14 -10.57 9.07
CA MET A 1 16.07 -10.92 7.98
C MET A 1 15.37 -10.62 6.66
N SER A 2 16.09 -10.08 5.68
CA SER A 2 15.55 -9.93 4.31
C SER A 2 15.74 -11.25 3.58
N HIS A 3 14.67 -11.79 3.01
CA HIS A 3 14.74 -12.95 2.12
C HIS A 3 14.54 -12.46 0.69
N PRO A 4 15.45 -12.80 -0.25
CA PRO A 4 15.25 -12.44 -1.64
C PRO A 4 14.03 -13.16 -2.18
N VAL A 5 13.17 -12.41 -2.87
CA VAL A 5 12.03 -12.94 -3.61
C VAL A 5 12.50 -13.15 -5.06
N PRO A 6 12.60 -14.38 -5.56
CA PRO A 6 13.14 -14.66 -6.89
C PRO A 6 12.36 -14.00 -8.02
N ASP A 7 11.04 -13.89 -7.85
CA ASP A 7 10.15 -13.17 -8.75
C ASP A 7 9.25 -12.23 -7.95
N LEU A 8 9.73 -11.00 -7.77
CA LEU A 8 9.02 -9.96 -7.04
C LEU A 8 7.67 -9.62 -7.68
N ARG A 9 7.56 -9.71 -9.01
CA ARG A 9 6.33 -9.36 -9.72
C ARG A 9 5.26 -10.39 -9.43
N SER A 10 5.56 -11.67 -9.63
CA SER A 10 4.64 -12.77 -9.30
C SER A 10 4.28 -12.77 -7.82
N TYR A 11 5.23 -12.42 -6.96
CA TYR A 11 4.96 -12.28 -5.53
C TYR A 11 3.97 -11.15 -5.24
N LEU A 12 4.09 -9.98 -5.86
CA LEU A 12 3.23 -8.82 -5.54
C LEU A 12 1.81 -8.92 -6.11
N LEU A 13 1.62 -9.68 -7.21
CA LEU A 13 0.32 -9.81 -7.86
C LEU A 13 -0.76 -10.29 -6.88
N GLY A 14 -1.91 -9.62 -6.91
CA GLY A 14 -3.05 -9.94 -6.06
C GLY A 14 -3.44 -8.81 -5.10
N THR A 15 -4.25 -9.17 -4.11
CA THR A 15 -4.82 -8.24 -3.12
C THR A 15 -4.25 -8.53 -1.74
N TRP A 16 -3.75 -7.49 -1.09
CA TRP A 16 -3.09 -7.54 0.22
C TRP A 16 -3.89 -6.75 1.23
N GLY A 17 -4.10 -7.31 2.42
CA GLY A 17 -4.55 -6.54 3.58
C GLY A 17 -3.40 -5.65 4.08
N VAL A 18 -3.66 -4.36 4.29
CA VAL A 18 -2.63 -3.41 4.72
C VAL A 18 -3.09 -2.57 5.91
N ARG A 19 -2.15 -2.30 6.82
CA ARG A 19 -2.27 -1.30 7.88
C ARG A 19 -1.04 -0.42 7.86
N ARG A 20 -1.22 0.91 7.83
CA ARG A 20 -0.14 1.89 7.79
C ARG A 20 -0.34 3.00 8.81
N VAL A 21 0.77 3.57 9.25
CA VAL A 21 0.79 4.83 9.99
C VAL A 21 1.00 5.95 8.98
N LEU A 22 0.18 6.99 9.08
CA LEU A 22 0.23 8.18 8.25
C LEU A 22 0.70 9.37 9.09
N LEU A 23 1.40 10.30 8.45
CA LEU A 23 1.76 11.59 9.02
C LEU A 23 1.10 12.70 8.18
N ASN A 24 0.21 13.46 8.79
CA ASN A 24 -0.25 14.72 8.23
C ASN A 24 0.87 15.74 8.37
N ARG A 25 1.41 16.22 7.25
CA ARG A 25 2.52 17.17 7.24
C ARG A 25 2.09 18.61 7.54
N ALA A 26 0.80 18.91 7.48
CA ALA A 26 0.29 20.25 7.74
C ALA A 26 0.33 20.61 9.24
N ASP A 27 0.03 19.64 10.11
CA ASP A 27 -0.13 19.84 11.56
C ASP A 27 0.66 18.84 12.41
N GLY A 28 1.33 17.86 11.80
CA GLY A 28 2.07 16.80 12.49
C GLY A 28 1.20 15.66 13.03
N THR A 29 -0.12 15.68 12.81
CA THR A 29 -1.04 14.67 13.31
C THR A 29 -0.72 13.29 12.71
N ARG A 30 -0.73 12.25 13.55
CA ARG A 30 -0.60 10.86 13.10
C ARG A 30 -1.98 10.24 12.87
N GLY A 31 -2.09 9.49 11.79
CA GLY A 31 -3.29 8.71 11.47
C GLY A 31 -2.96 7.27 11.15
N THR A 32 -3.99 6.48 10.92
CA THR A 32 -3.88 5.11 10.43
C THR A 32 -4.68 4.94 9.16
N PHE A 33 -4.12 4.20 8.20
CA PHE A 33 -4.86 3.66 7.07
C PHE A 33 -5.02 2.16 7.27
N THR A 34 -6.26 1.67 7.13
CA THR A 34 -6.56 0.24 7.07
C THR A 34 -7.35 -0.05 5.80
N GLY A 35 -6.92 -1.04 5.03
CA GLY A 35 -7.56 -1.34 3.77
C GLY A 35 -6.87 -2.43 2.99
N THR A 36 -6.97 -2.32 1.66
CA THR A 36 -6.37 -3.24 0.71
C THR A 36 -5.43 -2.51 -0.25
N ALA A 37 -4.36 -3.21 -0.65
CA ALA A 37 -3.51 -2.85 -1.78
C ALA A 37 -3.64 -3.93 -2.85
N CYS A 38 -4.00 -3.55 -4.06
CA CYS A 38 -4.17 -4.45 -5.19
C CYS A 38 -3.12 -4.15 -6.26
N PHE A 39 -2.42 -5.19 -6.70
CA PHE A 39 -1.48 -5.15 -7.81
C PHE A 39 -2.00 -6.02 -8.95
N THR A 40 -2.23 -5.42 -10.11
CA THR A 40 -2.66 -6.11 -11.32
C THR A 40 -1.66 -5.91 -12.46
N PRO A 41 -1.59 -6.83 -13.44
CA PRO A 41 -0.75 -6.63 -14.62
C PRO A 41 -1.16 -5.35 -15.36
N LEU A 42 -0.18 -4.57 -15.81
CA LEU A 42 -0.41 -3.51 -16.79
C LEU A 42 -0.22 -4.12 -18.19
N HIS A 43 -1.25 -4.07 -19.04
CA HIS A 43 -1.26 -4.82 -20.30
C HIS A 43 -0.17 -4.37 -21.30
N ASP A 44 0.23 -3.09 -21.25
CA ASP A 44 1.13 -2.49 -22.24
C ASP A 44 2.62 -2.65 -21.89
N ASP A 45 2.92 -3.07 -20.66
CA ASP A 45 4.29 -3.34 -20.21
C ASP A 45 4.32 -4.56 -19.29
N ALA A 46 4.90 -5.64 -19.80
CA ALA A 46 5.03 -6.91 -19.11
C ALA A 46 5.92 -6.85 -17.86
N ALA A 47 6.65 -5.76 -17.59
CA ALA A 47 7.37 -5.59 -16.32
C ALA A 47 6.55 -4.80 -15.28
N SER A 48 5.53 -4.08 -15.70
CA SER A 48 4.81 -3.12 -14.87
C SER A 48 3.59 -3.71 -14.16
N LEU A 49 3.31 -3.11 -13.00
CA LEU A 49 2.12 -3.39 -12.19
C LEU A 49 1.30 -2.12 -12.03
N ARG A 50 -0.01 -2.22 -12.23
CA ARG A 50 -0.95 -1.21 -11.75
C ARG A 50 -1.16 -1.43 -10.27
N TRP A 51 -1.01 -0.36 -9.50
CA TRP A 51 -1.28 -0.35 -8.07
C TRP A 51 -2.53 0.47 -7.77
N ARG A 52 -3.40 -0.07 -6.91
CA ARG A 52 -4.58 0.62 -6.38
C ARG A 52 -4.72 0.31 -4.90
N GLU A 53 -5.00 1.34 -4.11
CA GLU A 53 -5.39 1.16 -2.71
C GLU A 53 -6.79 1.65 -2.44
N SER A 54 -7.44 0.99 -1.50
CA SER A 54 -8.77 1.34 -1.04
C SER A 54 -8.91 0.97 0.41
N GLY A 55 -9.42 1.89 1.22
CA GLY A 55 -9.54 1.72 2.66
C GLY A 55 -9.97 2.99 3.34
N THR A 56 -9.94 2.95 4.66
CA THR A 56 -10.34 4.06 5.52
C THR A 56 -9.11 4.68 6.15
N VAL A 57 -9.09 6.01 6.17
CA VAL A 57 -8.15 6.78 6.97
C VAL A 57 -8.86 7.20 8.26
N SER A 58 -8.22 6.94 9.38
CA SER A 58 -8.61 7.47 10.69
C SER A 58 -7.48 8.37 11.18
N TRP A 59 -7.75 9.66 11.30
CA TRP A 59 -6.86 10.59 11.94
C TRP A 59 -7.12 10.55 13.44
N GLY A 60 -6.06 10.56 14.27
CA GLY A 60 -6.27 10.87 15.68
C GLY A 60 -6.95 12.24 15.77
N ALA A 61 -7.79 12.45 16.79
CA ALA A 61 -8.09 13.82 17.17
C ALA A 61 -6.72 14.50 17.36
N GLY A 62 -6.46 15.57 16.61
CA GLY A 62 -5.31 16.42 16.90
C GLY A 62 -5.37 16.87 18.38
N PRO A 63 -4.29 17.45 18.91
CA PRO A 63 -4.39 18.13 20.20
C PRO A 63 -5.58 19.10 20.24
#